data_AF-A0A914SUK0-F1
#
_entry.id   AF-A0A914SUK0-F1
#
_cell.length_a   1.000
_cell.length_b   1.000
_cell.length_c   1.000
_cell.angle_alpha   90.00
_cell.angle_beta   90.00
_cell.angle_gamma   90.00
#
_symmetry.space_group_name_H-M   'P 1'
#
loop_
_entity.id
_entity.type
_entity.pdbx_description
1 polymer ?
#
loop_
_entity_poly.entity_id
_entity_poly.type
_entity_poly.pdbx_seq_one_letter_code
_entity_poly.pdbx_strand_id
1 'polypeptide(L)'
;MHRRVEEYEDPSEVLRMARLAVKEANNRAMRMQNQTTQQLVQRVKDLKYWSGEIDRELQDLREDNDDLQRYFRKLRTCAAITQDAMKCNEACNAVRRKRIHVDANDRVDGALGKEKDTIGDCVKQMREFSSIIDRQIEINEESKNKLMRDFTLKQEAVSLDHRAAAVAVDSKYLLKRPPDSDNLELRDVGPLQRMSEYQEWVENTASNLNSSAKARTRSRKIVQRLIGTTRDLAQAMRQEAINVENTLKDSIRVWNEWRDSLQAQLNAKEKDMKVADAAIAEIDGSLRLKGSPLQVALARQSQRCLRPGIELCNDKAQHALQAELNNLKSTTLSLEHQLAKESRRKLDGERYKIQRKLEICQQNVAVDYEILRQIRATYPQEIQLSGFLVGELPKAIVK
;
A
#
# COMPACT_ATOMS: atom_id res chain seq x y z
N MET A 1 31.21 32.57 108.48
CA MET A 1 31.62 31.15 108.45
C MET A 1 30.63 30.36 107.60
N HIS A 2 30.93 30.15 106.32
CA HIS A 2 30.18 29.26 105.43
C HIS A 2 30.70 27.83 105.64
N ARG A 3 29.90 26.93 106.23
CA ARG A 3 30.13 25.48 106.09
C ARG A 3 29.36 25.02 104.85
N ARG A 4 30.08 24.76 103.75
CA ARG A 4 29.62 23.80 102.75
C ARG A 4 29.60 22.44 103.43
N VAL A 5 28.42 21.85 103.55
CA VAL A 5 28.29 20.41 103.79
C VAL A 5 28.59 19.77 102.45
N GLU A 6 29.80 19.26 102.28
CA GLU A 6 30.10 18.30 101.22
C GLU A 6 29.38 17.00 101.60
N GLU A 7 28.25 16.73 100.95
CA GLU A 7 27.65 15.39 100.94
C GLU A 7 28.69 14.44 100.34
N TYR A 8 29.42 13.73 101.20
CA TYR A 8 30.20 12.57 100.78
C TYR A 8 29.21 11.49 100.36
N GLU A 9 28.93 11.39 99.06
CA GLU A 9 28.21 10.24 98.50
C GLU A 9 28.96 8.95 98.89
N ASP A 10 28.25 7.99 99.50
CA ASP A 10 28.83 6.69 99.86
C ASP A 10 29.46 6.05 98.61
N PRO A 11 30.78 5.76 98.61
CA PRO A 11 31.46 5.16 97.46
C PRO A 11 30.79 3.88 96.95
N SER A 12 30.14 3.12 97.84
CA SER A 12 29.37 1.92 97.48
C SER A 12 28.12 2.25 96.67
N GLU A 13 27.45 3.35 97.03
CA GLU A 13 26.25 3.85 96.34
C GLU A 13 26.61 4.46 94.99
N VAL A 14 27.71 5.22 94.91
CA VAL A 14 28.25 5.75 93.63
C VAL A 14 28.58 4.60 92.66
N LEU A 15 29.24 3.53 93.15
CA LEU A 15 29.54 2.35 92.34
C LEU A 15 28.28 1.58 91.91
N ARG A 16 27.27 1.50 92.79
CA ARG A 16 25.97 0.88 92.48
C ARG A 16 25.25 1.66 91.38
N MET A 17 25.19 2.98 91.49
CA MET A 17 24.58 3.88 90.50
C MET A 17 25.34 3.84 89.17
N ALA A 18 26.68 3.82 89.18
CA ALA A 18 27.48 3.64 87.97
C ALA A 18 27.21 2.30 87.27
N ARG A 19 27.12 1.18 88.01
CA ARG A 19 26.78 -0.13 87.45
C ARG A 19 25.37 -0.17 86.87
N LEU A 20 24.41 0.48 87.52
CA LEU A 20 23.04 0.61 87.01
C LEU A 20 22.99 1.46 85.73
N ALA A 21 23.70 2.59 85.70
CA ALA A 21 23.82 3.44 84.51
C ALA A 21 24.46 2.70 83.33
N VAL A 22 25.53 1.91 83.57
CA VAL A 22 26.15 1.04 82.56
C VAL A 22 25.16 0.00 82.05
N LYS A 23 24.44 -0.69 82.94
CA LYS A 23 23.44 -1.68 82.55
C LYS A 23 22.31 -1.05 81.73
N GLU A 24 21.82 0.12 82.13
CA GLU A 24 20.76 0.83 81.41
C GLU A 24 21.25 1.31 80.03
N ALA A 25 22.45 1.87 79.96
CA ALA A 25 23.09 2.30 78.71
C ALA A 25 23.27 1.13 77.74
N ASN A 26 23.79 -0.01 78.22
CA ASN A 26 23.93 -1.23 77.42
C ASN A 26 22.57 -1.75 76.92
N ASN A 27 21.57 -1.82 77.79
CA ASN A 27 20.22 -2.23 77.42
C ASN A 27 19.56 -1.25 76.43
N ARG A 28 19.85 0.06 76.55
CA ARG A 28 19.37 1.08 75.62
C ARG A 28 20.03 0.92 74.25
N ALA A 29 21.36 0.76 74.22
CA ALA A 29 22.12 0.55 73.00
C ALA A 29 21.68 -0.72 72.25
N MET A 30 21.52 -1.85 72.97
CA MET A 30 21.06 -3.11 72.38
C MET A 30 19.64 -2.98 71.81
N ARG A 31 18.73 -2.30 72.53
CA ARG A 31 17.36 -2.04 72.03
C ARG A 31 17.37 -1.18 70.77
N MET A 32 18.17 -0.11 70.74
CA MET A 32 18.31 0.75 69.57
C MET A 32 18.89 0.00 68.38
N GLN A 33 19.95 -0.79 68.56
CA GLN A 33 20.54 -1.60 67.49
C GLN A 33 19.55 -2.62 66.93
N ASN A 34 18.79 -3.32 67.79
CA ASN A 34 17.77 -4.25 67.35
C ASN A 34 16.66 -3.55 66.55
N GLN A 35 16.20 -2.39 67.02
CA GLN A 35 15.20 -1.59 66.32
C GLN A 35 15.71 -1.15 64.94
N THR A 36 16.92 -0.59 64.85
CA THR A 36 17.52 -0.18 63.57
C THR A 36 17.72 -1.37 62.62
N THR A 37 18.16 -2.53 63.14
CA THR A 37 18.31 -3.75 62.35
C THR A 37 16.96 -4.20 61.75
N GLN A 38 15.88 -4.14 62.53
CA GLN A 38 14.54 -4.45 62.04
C GLN A 38 14.09 -3.47 60.94
N GLN A 39 14.38 -2.17 61.09
CA GLN A 39 14.07 -1.16 60.06
C GLN A 39 14.85 -1.41 58.77
N LEU A 40 16.13 -1.79 58.84
CA LEU A 40 16.93 -2.16 57.65
C LEU A 40 16.38 -3.41 56.96
N VAL A 41 15.99 -4.43 57.72
CA VAL A 41 15.33 -5.63 57.16
C VAL A 41 14.01 -5.27 56.49
N GLN A 42 13.22 -4.36 57.06
CA GLN A 42 12.00 -3.88 56.42
C GLN A 42 12.30 -3.12 55.13
N ARG A 43 13.28 -2.23 55.14
CA ARG A 43 13.72 -1.48 53.95
C ARG A 43 14.13 -2.40 52.79
N VAL A 44 14.85 -3.47 53.11
CA VAL A 44 15.22 -4.52 52.14
C VAL A 44 13.97 -5.18 51.51
N LYS A 45 12.92 -5.43 52.30
CA LYS A 45 11.67 -6.01 51.78
C LYS A 45 11.00 -5.04 50.81
N ASP A 46 10.93 -3.75 51.15
CA ASP A 46 10.34 -2.72 50.30
C ASP A 46 11.11 -2.60 48.97
N LEU A 47 12.44 -2.58 49.02
CA LEU A 47 13.30 -2.54 47.84
C LEU A 47 13.08 -3.77 46.93
N LYS A 48 13.00 -4.97 47.51
CA LYS A 48 12.71 -6.20 46.76
C LYS A 48 11.32 -6.18 46.14
N TYR A 49 10.31 -5.69 46.87
CA TYR A 49 8.95 -5.54 46.38
C TYR A 49 8.92 -4.66 45.13
N TRP A 50 9.44 -3.44 45.22
CA TRP A 50 9.47 -2.51 44.07
C TRP A 50 10.34 -3.01 42.92
N SER A 51 11.44 -3.71 43.20
CA SER A 51 12.23 -4.37 42.16
C SER A 51 11.42 -5.42 41.40
N GLY A 52 10.58 -6.19 42.09
CA GLY A 52 9.69 -7.17 41.48
C GLY A 52 8.55 -6.54 40.68
N GLU A 53 8.02 -5.38 41.09
CA GLU A 53 7.06 -4.62 40.28
C GLU A 53 7.71 -4.11 38.98
N ILE A 54 8.95 -3.60 39.05
CA ILE A 54 9.69 -3.14 37.88
C ILE A 54 10.00 -4.29 36.91
N ASP A 55 10.44 -5.43 37.43
CA ASP A 55 10.77 -6.60 36.61
C ASP A 55 9.54 -7.12 35.84
N ARG A 56 8.38 -7.19 36.52
CA ARG A 56 7.10 -7.51 35.86
C ARG A 56 6.73 -6.50 34.79
N GLU A 57 6.83 -5.20 35.07
CA GLU A 57 6.50 -4.16 34.09
C GLU A 57 7.47 -4.17 32.89
N LEU A 58 8.75 -4.50 33.09
CA LEU A 58 9.72 -4.69 32.00
C LEU A 58 9.34 -5.86 31.09
N GLN A 59 8.85 -6.97 31.65
CA GLN A 59 8.36 -8.10 30.87
C GLN A 59 7.12 -7.70 30.05
N ASP A 60 6.12 -7.11 30.71
CA ASP A 60 4.90 -6.61 30.05
C ASP A 60 5.20 -5.64 28.90
N LEU A 61 6.13 -4.69 29.13
CA LEU A 61 6.53 -3.70 28.13
C LEU A 61 7.23 -4.36 26.94
N ARG A 62 8.04 -5.39 27.20
CA ARG A 62 8.70 -6.17 26.16
C ARG A 62 7.69 -6.89 25.28
N GLU A 63 6.70 -7.56 25.87
CA GLU A 63 5.66 -8.28 25.13
C GLU A 63 4.86 -7.33 24.22
N ASP A 64 4.37 -6.21 24.75
CA ASP A 64 3.64 -5.19 23.97
C ASP A 64 4.52 -4.55 22.87
N ASN A 65 5.83 -4.39 23.12
CA ASN A 65 6.77 -3.85 22.15
C ASN A 65 7.09 -4.84 21.01
N ASP A 66 7.28 -6.12 21.34
CA ASP A 66 7.51 -7.19 20.37
C ASP A 66 6.30 -7.35 19.43
N ASP A 67 5.08 -7.25 19.98
CA ASP A 67 3.84 -7.22 19.21
C ASP A 67 3.77 -6.00 18.28
N LEU A 68 4.08 -4.79 18.80
CA LEU A 68 4.12 -3.58 17.98
C LEU A 68 5.11 -3.72 16.81
N GLN A 69 6.31 -4.24 17.07
CA GLN A 69 7.32 -4.48 16.03
C GLN A 69 6.90 -5.55 15.02
N ARG A 70 6.20 -6.61 15.45
CA ARG A 70 5.63 -7.62 14.56
C ARG A 70 4.64 -7.00 13.59
N TYR A 71 3.71 -6.18 14.08
CA TYR A 71 2.74 -5.50 13.23
C TYR A 71 3.38 -4.40 12.36
N PHE A 72 4.45 -3.78 12.83
CA PHE A 72 5.21 -2.84 12.01
C PHE A 72 5.85 -3.51 10.78
N ARG A 73 6.43 -4.69 10.97
CA ARG A 73 6.95 -5.51 9.86
C ARG A 73 5.84 -5.87 8.88
N LYS A 74 4.65 -6.22 9.36
CA LYS A 74 3.49 -6.47 8.49
C LYS A 74 3.10 -5.24 7.67
N LEU A 75 3.02 -4.06 8.28
CA LEU A 75 2.74 -2.82 7.56
C LEU A 75 3.77 -2.55 6.45
N ARG A 76 5.05 -2.80 6.71
CA ARG A 76 6.12 -2.67 5.69
C ARG A 76 5.91 -3.66 4.54
N THR A 77 5.50 -4.90 4.83
CA THR A 77 5.11 -5.87 3.80
C THR A 77 3.90 -5.40 3.00
N CYS A 78 2.85 -4.88 3.65
CA CYS A 78 1.69 -4.30 2.95
C CYS A 78 2.13 -3.19 2.01
N ALA A 79 2.97 -2.27 2.48
CA ALA A 79 3.47 -1.15 1.68
C ALA A 79 4.25 -1.61 0.44
N ALA A 80 5.06 -2.66 0.57
CA ALA A 80 5.76 -3.25 -0.58
C ALA A 80 4.79 -3.85 -1.62
N ILE A 81 3.77 -4.59 -1.15
CA ILE A 81 2.75 -5.18 -2.03
C ILE A 81 1.89 -4.11 -2.69
N THR A 82 1.54 -3.04 -1.96
CA THR A 82 0.85 -1.86 -2.51
C THR A 82 1.69 -1.18 -3.59
N GLN A 83 3.02 -1.15 -3.45
CA GLN A 83 3.90 -0.63 -4.50
C GLN A 83 3.85 -1.51 -5.77
N ASP A 84 3.70 -2.83 -5.63
CA ASP A 84 3.52 -3.72 -6.78
C ASP A 84 2.15 -3.54 -7.46
N ALA A 85 1.10 -3.24 -6.68
CA ALA A 85 -0.20 -2.81 -7.22
C ALA A 85 -0.07 -1.51 -8.03
N MET A 86 0.68 -0.52 -7.54
CA MET A 86 0.97 0.72 -8.28
C MET A 86 1.68 0.43 -9.61
N LYS A 87 2.70 -0.44 -9.61
CA LYS A 87 3.40 -0.83 -10.84
C LYS A 87 2.46 -1.51 -11.84
N CYS A 88 1.53 -2.33 -11.37
CA CYS A 88 0.52 -2.95 -12.23
C CYS A 88 -0.35 -1.89 -12.93
N ASN A 89 -0.83 -0.90 -12.17
CA ASN A 89 -1.60 0.22 -12.72
C ASN A 89 -0.79 1.05 -13.74
N GLU A 90 0.47 1.36 -13.43
CA GLU A 90 1.36 2.09 -14.34
C GLU A 90 1.65 1.32 -15.63
N ALA A 91 1.83 0.00 -15.54
CA ALA A 91 2.01 -0.87 -16.69
C ALA A 91 0.74 -0.93 -17.56
N CYS A 92 -0.45 -0.98 -16.94
CA CYS A 92 -1.72 -0.86 -17.66
C CYS A 92 -1.78 0.44 -18.46
N ASN A 93 -1.52 1.58 -17.81
CA ASN A 93 -1.48 2.89 -18.46
C ASN A 93 -0.45 2.95 -19.59
N ALA A 94 0.74 2.36 -19.41
CA ALA A 94 1.78 2.33 -20.43
C ALA A 94 1.36 1.56 -21.69
N VAL A 95 0.67 0.42 -21.53
CA VAL A 95 0.13 -0.35 -22.66
C VAL A 95 -1.03 0.40 -23.32
N ARG A 96 -1.91 1.05 -22.55
CA ARG A 96 -3.03 1.86 -23.09
C ARG A 96 -2.58 3.01 -23.96
N ARG A 97 -1.42 3.62 -23.71
CA ARG A 97 -0.84 4.67 -24.59
C ARG A 97 -0.59 4.21 -26.02
N LYS A 98 -0.58 2.89 -26.31
CA LYS A 98 -0.47 2.34 -27.66
C LYS A 98 -1.82 2.31 -28.42
N ARG A 99 -2.93 2.62 -27.75
CA ARG A 99 -4.27 2.66 -28.33
C ARG A 99 -4.40 3.84 -29.28
N ILE A 100 -5.17 3.67 -30.35
CA ILE A 100 -5.54 4.78 -31.24
C ILE A 100 -6.82 5.39 -30.68
N HIS A 101 -6.76 6.68 -30.31
CA HIS A 101 -7.90 7.40 -29.75
C HIS A 101 -8.97 7.64 -30.82
N VAL A 102 -10.14 7.04 -30.63
CA VAL A 102 -11.33 7.20 -31.50
C VAL A 102 -12.44 7.97 -30.78
N ASP A 103 -12.43 7.99 -29.44
CA ASP A 103 -13.43 8.64 -28.60
C ASP A 103 -12.74 9.52 -27.54
N ALA A 104 -13.39 10.62 -27.16
CA ALA A 104 -12.88 11.59 -26.19
C ALA A 104 -13.09 11.15 -24.73
N ASN A 105 -14.02 10.22 -24.46
CA ASN A 105 -14.33 9.72 -23.12
C ASN A 105 -13.92 8.26 -22.94
N ASP A 106 -12.66 8.03 -22.56
CA ASP A 106 -12.16 6.68 -22.26
C ASP A 106 -12.46 6.28 -20.81
N ARG A 107 -13.49 5.44 -20.62
CA ARG A 107 -13.90 4.95 -19.29
C ARG A 107 -12.82 4.15 -18.59
N VAL A 108 -11.97 3.43 -19.34
CA VAL A 108 -10.91 2.61 -18.75
C VAL A 108 -9.80 3.50 -18.21
N ASP A 109 -9.42 4.56 -18.93
CA ASP A 109 -8.44 5.54 -18.44
C ASP A 109 -8.95 6.22 -17.15
N GLY A 110 -10.24 6.56 -17.11
CA GLY A 110 -10.87 7.10 -15.90
C GLY A 110 -10.86 6.13 -14.71
N ALA A 111 -11.14 4.84 -14.95
CA ALA A 111 -11.07 3.81 -13.90
C ALA A 111 -9.63 3.58 -13.41
N LEU A 112 -8.65 3.53 -14.32
CA LEU A 112 -7.23 3.41 -13.96
C LEU A 112 -6.72 4.63 -13.20
N GLY A 113 -7.18 5.83 -13.53
CA GLY A 113 -6.89 7.05 -12.78
C GLY A 113 -7.39 6.98 -11.33
N LYS A 114 -8.65 6.58 -11.13
CA LYS A 114 -9.23 6.39 -9.78
C LYS A 114 -8.50 5.32 -8.96
N GLU A 115 -8.13 4.21 -9.60
CA GLU A 115 -7.33 3.17 -8.96
C GLU A 115 -5.97 3.73 -8.52
N LYS A 116 -5.29 4.50 -9.39
CA LYS A 116 -4.01 5.14 -9.07
C LYS A 116 -4.12 6.09 -7.88
N ASP A 117 -5.14 6.94 -7.85
CA ASP A 117 -5.38 7.88 -6.76
C ASP A 117 -5.62 7.15 -5.44
N THR A 118 -6.46 6.12 -5.46
CA THR A 118 -6.75 5.27 -4.30
C THR A 118 -5.49 4.58 -3.77
N ILE A 119 -4.67 3.98 -4.64
CA ILE A 119 -3.40 3.37 -4.26
C ILE A 119 -2.46 4.44 -3.66
N GLY A 120 -2.39 5.62 -4.28
CA GLY A 120 -1.59 6.75 -3.80
C GLY A 120 -1.97 7.19 -2.38
N ASP A 121 -3.26 7.28 -2.09
CA ASP A 121 -3.75 7.64 -0.76
C ASP A 121 -3.52 6.51 0.26
N CYS A 122 -3.62 5.25 -0.14
CA CYS A 122 -3.23 4.12 0.71
C CYS A 122 -1.74 4.20 1.10
N VAL A 123 -0.85 4.49 0.15
CA VAL A 123 0.59 4.65 0.40
C VAL A 123 0.86 5.78 1.39
N LYS A 124 0.17 6.93 1.28
CA LYS A 124 0.30 8.04 2.22
C LYS A 124 -0.11 7.61 3.63
N GLN A 125 -1.28 7.00 3.78
CA GLN A 125 -1.77 6.53 5.08
C GLN A 125 -0.82 5.51 5.73
N MET A 126 -0.25 4.57 4.94
CA MET A 126 0.73 3.62 5.46
C MET A 126 2.02 4.30 5.94
N ARG A 127 2.48 5.37 5.27
CA ARG A 127 3.65 6.16 5.71
C ARG A 127 3.37 6.91 7.00
N GLU A 128 2.20 7.52 7.14
CA GLU A 128 1.77 8.19 8.37
C GLU A 128 1.72 7.21 9.54
N PHE A 129 1.12 6.03 9.35
CA PHE A 129 1.11 4.97 10.37
C PHE A 129 2.53 4.50 10.72
N SER A 130 3.43 4.40 9.74
CA SER A 130 4.82 4.02 9.99
C SER A 130 5.51 5.01 10.93
N SER A 131 5.34 6.33 10.70
CA SER A 131 5.87 7.37 11.58
C SER A 131 5.29 7.31 12.99
N ILE A 132 3.99 7.04 13.12
CA ILE A 132 3.33 6.85 14.43
C ILE A 132 3.94 5.67 15.20
N ILE A 133 4.21 4.56 14.51
CA ILE A 133 4.78 3.35 15.12
C ILE A 133 6.25 3.56 15.50
N ASP A 134 7.06 4.15 14.62
CA ASP A 134 8.47 4.47 14.90
C ASP A 134 8.58 5.34 16.17
N ARG A 135 7.76 6.39 16.27
CA ARG A 135 7.74 7.24 17.46
C ARG A 135 7.30 6.49 18.72
N GLN A 136 6.37 5.54 18.60
CA GLN A 136 5.95 4.73 19.75
C GLN A 136 7.04 3.76 20.21
N ILE A 137 7.83 3.20 19.29
CA ILE A 137 8.98 2.35 19.62
C ILE A 137 10.03 3.15 20.41
N GLU A 138 10.30 4.40 20.02
CA GLU A 138 11.20 5.29 20.79
C GLU A 138 10.69 5.54 22.21
N ILE A 139 9.38 5.81 22.37
CA ILE A 139 8.76 6.01 23.68
C ILE A 139 8.89 4.76 24.55
N ASN A 140 8.66 3.58 23.95
CA ASN A 140 8.81 2.30 24.66
C ASN A 140 10.26 2.09 25.11
N GLU A 141 11.26 2.39 24.28
CA GLU A 141 12.67 2.25 24.64
C GLU A 141 13.08 3.24 25.74
N GLU A 142 12.56 4.48 25.73
CA GLU A 142 12.77 5.44 26.82
C GLU A 142 12.18 4.95 28.15
N SER A 143 10.95 4.45 28.14
CA SER A 143 10.29 3.86 29.32
C SER A 143 11.07 2.66 29.87
N LYS A 144 11.53 1.77 28.99
CA LYS A 144 12.37 0.63 29.35
C LYS A 144 13.68 1.08 30.00
N ASN A 145 14.37 2.06 29.44
CA ASN A 145 15.62 2.59 30.00
C ASN A 145 15.44 3.20 31.40
N LYS A 146 14.34 3.94 31.62
CA LYS A 146 13.97 4.46 32.94
C LYS A 146 13.76 3.35 33.96
N LEU A 147 13.00 2.32 33.60
CA LEU A 147 12.75 1.15 34.45
C LEU A 147 14.03 0.37 34.75
N MET A 148 14.88 0.09 33.74
CA MET A 148 16.14 -0.63 33.94
C MET A 148 17.09 0.13 34.86
N ARG A 149 17.16 1.46 34.74
CA ARG A 149 17.97 2.30 35.64
C ARG A 149 17.46 2.21 37.08
N ASP A 150 16.15 2.37 37.28
CA ASP A 150 15.53 2.27 38.60
C ASP A 150 15.75 0.88 39.22
N PHE A 151 15.54 -0.18 38.44
CA PHE A 151 15.81 -1.56 38.85
C PHE A 151 17.26 -1.75 39.32
N THR A 152 18.24 -1.29 38.53
CA THR A 152 19.66 -1.44 38.85
C THR A 152 20.01 -0.72 40.16
N LEU A 153 19.54 0.51 40.34
CA LEU A 153 19.74 1.27 41.57
C LEU A 153 19.12 0.57 42.79
N LYS A 154 17.93 -0.03 42.63
CA LYS A 154 17.31 -0.80 43.71
C LYS A 154 18.08 -2.08 44.02
N GLN A 155 18.61 -2.81 43.03
CA GLN A 155 19.43 -4.01 43.27
C GLN A 155 20.71 -3.67 44.05
N GLU A 156 21.37 -2.57 43.71
CA GLU A 156 22.52 -2.08 44.46
C GLU A 156 22.15 -1.75 45.91
N ALA A 157 21.03 -1.03 46.11
CA ALA A 157 20.52 -0.70 47.44
C ALA A 157 20.14 -1.95 48.25
N VAL A 158 19.53 -2.98 47.64
CA VAL A 158 19.23 -4.27 48.30
C VAL A 158 20.51 -4.91 48.85
N SER A 159 21.60 -4.88 48.07
CA SER A 159 22.90 -5.45 48.47
C SER A 159 23.54 -4.69 49.62
N LEU A 160 23.49 -3.36 49.56
CA LEU A 160 24.03 -2.49 50.61
C LEU A 160 23.23 -2.62 51.91
N ASP A 161 21.91 -2.58 51.86
CA ASP A 161 21.05 -2.64 53.05
C ASP A 161 21.04 -4.05 53.68
N HIS A 162 21.15 -5.12 52.88
CA HIS A 162 21.39 -6.47 53.44
C HIS A 162 22.69 -6.51 54.24
N ARG A 163 23.76 -5.94 53.69
CA ARG A 163 25.06 -5.92 54.35
C ARG A 163 24.99 -5.10 55.63
N ALA A 164 24.34 -3.94 55.59
CA ALA A 164 24.13 -3.08 56.76
C ALA A 164 23.35 -3.81 57.87
N ALA A 165 22.26 -4.50 57.53
CA ALA A 165 21.49 -5.31 58.47
C ALA A 165 22.34 -6.46 59.07
N ALA A 166 23.28 -7.02 58.30
CA ALA A 166 24.14 -8.12 58.74
C ALA A 166 25.32 -7.67 59.64
N VAL A 167 25.69 -6.39 59.68
CA VAL A 167 26.82 -5.88 60.50
C VAL A 167 26.61 -6.16 61.99
N ALA A 168 25.38 -6.07 62.48
CA ALA A 168 25.06 -6.33 63.89
C ALA A 168 25.24 -7.80 64.30
N VAL A 169 25.23 -8.73 63.34
CA VAL A 169 25.23 -10.18 63.57
C VAL A 169 26.57 -10.81 63.24
N ASP A 170 27.31 -10.24 62.28
CA ASP A 170 28.54 -10.84 61.77
C ASP A 170 29.70 -9.84 61.76
N SER A 171 30.65 -10.07 62.69
CA SER A 171 31.84 -9.25 62.88
C SER A 171 32.74 -9.16 61.65
N LYS A 172 32.55 -10.00 60.62
CA LYS A 172 33.30 -9.89 59.36
C LYS A 172 32.94 -8.65 58.54
N TYR A 173 31.76 -8.07 58.78
CA TYR A 173 31.32 -6.84 58.13
C TYR A 173 31.71 -5.58 58.91
N LEU A 174 32.27 -5.72 60.11
CA LEU A 174 32.88 -4.61 60.84
C LEU A 174 34.26 -4.31 60.23
N LEU A 175 34.51 -3.04 59.91
CA LEU A 175 35.84 -2.57 59.57
C LEU A 175 36.80 -2.84 60.75
N LYS A 176 37.92 -3.53 60.49
CA LYS A 176 38.97 -3.73 61.49
C LYS A 176 39.58 -2.37 61.84
N ARG A 177 39.40 -1.94 63.09
CA ARG A 177 39.98 -0.69 63.62
C ARG A 177 41.51 -0.82 63.72
N PRO A 178 42.31 0.14 63.22
CA PRO A 178 43.70 0.29 63.62
C PRO A 178 43.76 0.68 65.11
N PRO A 179 44.62 0.06 65.93
CA PRO A 179 44.58 0.19 67.39
C PRO A 179 44.68 1.64 67.92
N ASP A 180 45.23 2.59 67.15
CA ASP A 180 45.53 3.96 67.61
C ASP A 180 44.67 5.07 66.97
N SER A 181 43.59 4.75 66.25
CA SER A 181 42.70 5.78 65.69
C SER A 181 41.64 6.19 66.71
N ASP A 182 41.89 7.24 67.50
CA ASP A 182 40.93 7.83 68.44
C ASP A 182 39.96 8.84 67.78
N ASN A 183 40.25 9.24 66.55
CA ASN A 183 39.31 10.02 65.75
C ASN A 183 38.36 9.08 65.01
N LEU A 184 37.11 9.01 65.48
CA LEU A 184 35.99 8.67 64.61
C LEU A 184 35.88 9.83 63.60
N GLU A 185 36.61 9.76 62.49
CA GLU A 185 36.21 10.52 61.31
C GLU A 185 34.88 9.91 60.84
N LEU A 186 33.78 10.35 61.46
CA LEU A 186 32.47 10.26 60.86
C LEU A 186 32.64 10.83 59.46
N ARG A 187 32.66 9.97 58.44
CA ARG A 187 32.57 10.41 57.06
C ARG A 187 31.38 11.36 57.02
N ASP A 188 31.65 12.63 56.72
CA ASP A 188 30.65 13.69 56.75
C ASP A 188 29.42 13.18 56.00
N VAL A 189 28.38 12.84 56.75
CA VAL A 189 27.14 12.32 56.19
C VAL A 189 26.60 13.54 55.48
N GLY A 190 26.73 13.56 54.15
CA GLY A 190 26.36 14.71 53.35
C GLY A 190 24.98 15.23 53.79
N PRO A 191 24.73 16.55 53.72
CA PRO A 191 23.60 17.19 54.39
C PRO A 191 22.33 16.37 54.22
N LEU A 192 21.57 16.13 55.30
CA LEU A 192 20.31 15.36 55.27
C LEU A 192 19.37 15.82 54.14
N GLN A 193 19.44 17.11 53.80
CA GLN A 193 18.74 17.74 52.69
C GLN A 193 19.11 17.24 51.27
N ARG A 194 20.17 16.42 51.12
CA ARG A 194 20.54 15.73 49.88
C ARG A 194 19.94 14.32 49.77
N MET A 195 19.29 13.82 50.83
CA MET A 195 18.63 12.52 50.83
C MET A 195 17.18 12.69 50.33
N SER A 196 16.71 11.77 49.49
CA SER A 196 15.30 11.74 49.09
C SER A 196 14.42 11.29 50.25
N GLU A 197 13.25 11.88 50.38
CA GLU A 197 12.25 11.40 51.32
C GLU A 197 11.68 10.03 50.90
N TYR A 198 11.21 9.23 51.85
CA TYR A 198 10.65 7.91 51.55
C TYR A 198 9.50 7.99 50.54
N GLN A 199 8.66 9.01 50.68
CA GLN A 199 7.53 9.26 49.78
C GLN A 199 7.99 9.56 48.36
N GLU A 200 9.01 10.42 48.18
CA GLU A 200 9.58 10.74 46.86
C GLU A 200 10.20 9.50 46.20
N TRP A 201 10.84 8.63 46.99
CA TRP A 201 11.39 7.37 46.49
C TRP A 201 10.32 6.40 45.97
N VAL A 202 9.19 6.30 46.68
CA VAL A 202 8.03 5.53 46.23
C VAL A 202 7.45 6.15 44.95
N GLU A 203 7.24 7.45 44.94
CA GLU A 203 6.64 8.19 43.82
C GLU A 203 7.49 8.12 42.55
N ASN A 204 8.83 8.15 42.65
CA ASN A 204 9.71 7.96 41.51
C ASN A 204 9.44 6.63 40.80
N THR A 205 9.33 5.55 41.57
CA THR A 205 9.07 4.21 41.02
C THR A 205 7.67 4.11 40.45
N ALA A 206 6.67 4.60 41.19
CA ALA A 206 5.27 4.60 40.76
C ALA A 206 5.08 5.42 39.46
N SER A 207 5.80 6.54 39.32
CA SER A 207 5.78 7.38 38.12
C SER A 207 6.38 6.65 36.91
N ASN A 208 7.50 5.94 37.09
CA ASN A 208 8.12 5.13 36.03
C ASN A 208 7.18 4.01 35.55
N LEU A 209 6.58 3.27 36.49
CA LEU A 209 5.62 2.21 36.20
C LEU A 209 4.38 2.75 35.47
N ASN A 210 3.77 3.83 35.96
CA ASN A 210 2.61 4.47 35.34
C ASN A 210 2.92 4.98 33.92
N SER A 211 4.11 5.54 33.70
CA SER A 211 4.54 6.00 32.39
C SER A 211 4.69 4.84 31.41
N SER A 212 5.26 3.71 31.85
CA SER A 212 5.35 2.48 31.05
C SER A 212 3.96 1.89 30.73
N ALA A 213 3.07 1.78 31.73
CA ALA A 213 1.70 1.29 31.53
C ALA A 213 0.90 2.13 30.52
N LYS A 214 1.11 3.46 30.52
CA LYS A 214 0.54 4.37 29.51
C LYS A 214 1.12 4.12 28.12
N ALA A 215 2.44 3.92 28.00
CA ALA A 215 3.10 3.61 26.73
C ALA A 215 2.55 2.29 26.14
N ARG A 216 2.48 1.23 26.95
CA ARG A 216 1.87 -0.06 26.62
C ARG A 216 0.44 0.06 26.10
N THR A 217 -0.40 0.76 26.85
CA THR A 217 -1.80 1.02 26.44
C THR A 217 -1.87 1.73 25.09
N ARG A 218 -0.95 2.66 24.83
CA ARG A 218 -0.87 3.36 23.54
C ARG A 218 -0.41 2.43 22.41
N SER A 219 0.59 1.57 22.65
CA SER A 219 1.03 0.54 21.68
C SER A 219 -0.11 -0.38 21.27
N ARG A 220 -0.87 -0.92 22.24
CA ARG A 220 -2.04 -1.78 21.96
C ARG A 220 -3.11 -1.07 21.12
N LYS A 221 -3.40 0.20 21.42
CA LYS A 221 -4.33 1.02 20.62
C LYS A 221 -3.83 1.30 19.19
N ILE A 222 -2.52 1.46 19.01
CA ILE A 222 -1.92 1.63 17.67
C ILE A 222 -2.06 0.34 16.87
N VAL A 223 -1.74 -0.82 17.47
CA VAL A 223 -1.90 -2.13 16.81
C VAL A 223 -3.35 -2.39 16.40
N GLN A 224 -4.32 -2.16 17.29
CA GLN A 224 -5.74 -2.34 16.97
C GLN A 224 -6.18 -1.47 15.80
N ARG A 225 -5.82 -0.18 15.80
CA ARG A 225 -6.15 0.73 14.70
C ARG A 225 -5.48 0.31 13.39
N LEU A 226 -4.21 -0.10 13.45
CA LEU A 226 -3.46 -0.54 12.28
C LEU A 226 -4.12 -1.75 11.61
N ILE A 227 -4.59 -2.73 12.39
CA ILE A 227 -5.30 -3.91 11.85
C ILE A 227 -6.55 -3.49 11.08
N GLY A 228 -7.37 -2.60 11.66
CA GLY A 228 -8.55 -2.08 10.98
C GLY A 228 -8.18 -1.33 9.70
N THR A 229 -7.29 -0.36 9.79
CA THR A 229 -6.89 0.46 8.64
C THR A 229 -6.28 -0.37 7.51
N THR A 230 -5.35 -1.29 7.80
CA THR A 230 -4.73 -2.13 6.74
C THR A 230 -5.75 -3.00 6.01
N ARG A 231 -6.78 -3.49 6.70
CA ARG A 231 -7.90 -4.19 6.07
C ARG A 231 -8.72 -3.25 5.18
N ASP A 232 -9.08 -2.08 5.66
CA ASP A 232 -9.89 -1.10 4.90
C ASP A 232 -9.15 -0.63 3.63
N LEU A 233 -7.84 -0.38 3.73
CA LEU A 233 -7.00 -0.03 2.59
C LEU A 233 -6.92 -1.16 1.56
N ALA A 234 -6.74 -2.41 2.01
CA ALA A 234 -6.71 -3.57 1.14
C ALA A 234 -8.03 -3.75 0.37
N GLN A 235 -9.16 -3.59 1.06
CA GLN A 235 -10.49 -3.66 0.46
C GLN A 235 -10.71 -2.54 -0.56
N ALA A 236 -10.33 -1.29 -0.23
CA ALA A 236 -10.46 -0.16 -1.15
C ALA A 236 -9.66 -0.37 -2.44
N MET A 237 -8.38 -0.77 -2.34
CA MET A 237 -7.55 -1.08 -3.51
C MET A 237 -8.12 -2.23 -4.33
N ARG A 238 -8.74 -3.24 -3.70
CA ARG A 238 -9.36 -4.34 -4.44
C ARG A 238 -10.67 -3.97 -5.10
N GLN A 239 -11.47 -3.11 -4.49
CA GLN A 239 -12.69 -2.62 -5.09
C GLN A 239 -12.41 -1.84 -6.38
N GLU A 240 -11.42 -0.96 -6.38
CA GLU A 240 -11.00 -0.24 -7.59
C GLU A 240 -10.39 -1.18 -8.62
N ALA A 241 -9.64 -2.20 -8.18
CA ALA A 241 -9.09 -3.19 -9.08
C ALA A 241 -10.15 -3.99 -9.84
N ILE A 242 -11.21 -4.40 -9.16
CA ILE A 242 -12.37 -5.07 -9.75
C ILE A 242 -13.10 -4.12 -10.72
N ASN A 243 -13.24 -2.84 -10.36
CA ASN A 243 -13.86 -1.84 -11.21
C ASN A 243 -13.11 -1.64 -12.54
N VAL A 244 -11.77 -1.57 -12.49
CA VAL A 244 -10.91 -1.52 -13.69
C VAL A 244 -11.10 -2.77 -14.55
N GLU A 245 -11.08 -3.96 -13.96
CA GLU A 245 -11.26 -5.22 -14.69
C GLU A 245 -12.62 -5.33 -15.37
N ASN A 246 -13.69 -4.89 -14.69
CA ASN A 246 -15.04 -4.87 -15.27
C ASN A 246 -15.13 -3.85 -16.41
N THR A 247 -14.55 -2.67 -16.23
CA THR A 247 -14.53 -1.62 -17.28
C THR A 247 -13.73 -2.08 -18.50
N LEU A 248 -12.63 -2.81 -18.31
CA LEU A 248 -11.87 -3.45 -19.40
C LEU A 248 -12.70 -4.51 -20.13
N LYS A 249 -13.39 -5.40 -19.40
CA LYS A 249 -14.27 -6.43 -20.00
C LYS A 249 -15.38 -5.78 -20.83
N ASP A 250 -16.00 -4.72 -20.33
CA ASP A 250 -17.02 -3.98 -21.04
C ASP A 250 -16.44 -3.26 -22.28
N SER A 251 -15.28 -2.63 -22.18
CA SER A 251 -14.57 -2.01 -23.32
C SER A 251 -14.30 -3.04 -24.42
N ILE A 252 -13.77 -4.21 -24.06
CA ILE A 252 -13.51 -5.31 -24.99
C ILE A 252 -14.82 -5.79 -25.63
N ARG A 253 -15.92 -5.92 -24.88
CA ARG A 253 -17.23 -6.29 -25.43
C ARG A 253 -17.68 -5.29 -26.49
N VAL A 254 -17.70 -3.99 -26.16
CA VAL A 254 -18.12 -2.92 -27.07
C VAL A 254 -17.26 -2.87 -28.33
N TRP A 255 -15.93 -3.02 -28.19
CA TRP A 255 -15.06 -3.08 -29.35
C TRP A 255 -15.31 -4.31 -30.23
N ASN A 256 -15.60 -5.47 -29.66
CA ASN A 256 -15.94 -6.66 -30.44
C ASN A 256 -17.26 -6.48 -31.19
N GLU A 257 -18.28 -5.89 -30.56
CA GLU A 257 -19.55 -5.56 -31.23
C GLU A 257 -19.33 -4.60 -32.40
N TRP A 258 -18.48 -3.57 -32.22
CA TRP A 258 -18.14 -2.63 -33.30
C TRP A 258 -17.34 -3.31 -34.42
N ARG A 259 -16.39 -4.18 -34.08
CA ARG A 259 -15.63 -4.99 -35.03
C ARG A 259 -16.57 -5.83 -35.90
N ASP A 260 -17.52 -6.53 -35.29
CA ASP A 260 -18.43 -7.42 -35.99
C ASP A 260 -19.36 -6.63 -36.92
N SER A 261 -19.80 -5.44 -36.49
CA SER A 261 -20.53 -4.49 -37.34
C SER A 261 -19.69 -4.00 -38.53
N LEU A 262 -18.43 -3.62 -38.31
CA LEU A 262 -17.51 -3.18 -39.38
C LEU A 262 -17.22 -4.32 -40.37
N GLN A 263 -17.06 -5.55 -39.88
CA GLN A 263 -16.86 -6.72 -40.72
C GLN A 263 -18.08 -7.00 -41.60
N ALA A 264 -19.30 -6.88 -41.05
CA ALA A 264 -20.53 -7.01 -41.81
C ALA A 264 -20.66 -5.93 -42.90
N GLN A 265 -20.34 -4.67 -42.56
CA GLN A 265 -20.33 -3.56 -43.53
C GLN A 265 -19.28 -3.77 -44.63
N LEU A 266 -18.08 -4.26 -44.29
CA LEU A 266 -17.03 -4.57 -45.25
C LEU A 266 -17.50 -5.65 -46.23
N ASN A 267 -18.05 -6.75 -45.73
CA ASN A 267 -18.58 -7.84 -46.56
C ASN A 267 -19.70 -7.36 -47.50
N ALA A 268 -20.58 -6.47 -47.02
CA ALA A 268 -21.62 -5.86 -47.85
C ALA A 268 -21.02 -5.02 -48.98
N LYS A 269 -20.02 -4.18 -48.68
CA LYS A 269 -19.33 -3.36 -49.70
C LYS A 269 -18.57 -4.21 -50.71
N GLU A 270 -17.94 -5.30 -50.29
CA GLU A 270 -17.31 -6.25 -51.20
C GLU A 270 -18.31 -6.94 -52.14
N LYS A 271 -19.52 -7.23 -51.64
CA LYS A 271 -20.61 -7.75 -52.48
C LYS A 271 -21.07 -6.72 -53.52
N ASP A 272 -21.27 -5.46 -53.10
CA ASP A 272 -21.64 -4.37 -54.02
C ASP A 272 -20.57 -4.13 -55.09
N MET A 273 -19.29 -4.21 -54.70
CA MET A 273 -18.16 -4.11 -55.63
C MET A 273 -18.17 -5.24 -56.67
N LYS A 274 -18.42 -6.49 -56.26
CA LYS A 274 -18.55 -7.63 -57.18
C LYS A 274 -19.70 -7.45 -58.17
N VAL A 275 -20.85 -6.95 -57.72
CA VAL A 275 -22.00 -6.65 -58.59
C VAL A 275 -21.65 -5.55 -59.60
N ALA A 276 -21.01 -4.48 -59.15
CA ALA A 276 -20.57 -3.39 -60.02
C ALA A 276 -19.49 -3.85 -61.03
N ASP A 277 -18.54 -4.70 -60.62
CA ASP A 277 -17.52 -5.27 -61.51
C ASP A 277 -18.15 -6.18 -62.58
N ALA A 278 -19.15 -7.00 -62.20
CA ALA A 278 -19.89 -7.83 -63.15
C ALA A 278 -20.67 -6.98 -64.16
N ALA A 279 -21.37 -5.94 -63.70
CA ALA A 279 -22.12 -5.02 -64.58
C ALA A 279 -21.19 -4.27 -65.54
N ILE A 280 -20.02 -3.80 -65.08
CA ILE A 280 -19.01 -3.16 -65.94
C ILE A 280 -18.51 -4.17 -66.99
N ALA A 281 -18.21 -5.41 -66.59
CA ALA A 281 -17.75 -6.44 -67.51
C ALA A 281 -18.79 -6.80 -68.58
N GLU A 282 -20.08 -6.84 -68.21
CA GLU A 282 -21.20 -7.07 -69.12
C GLU A 282 -21.37 -5.91 -70.12
N ILE A 283 -21.35 -4.66 -69.64
CA ILE A 283 -21.42 -3.47 -70.51
C ILE A 283 -20.21 -3.42 -71.46
N ASP A 284 -18.99 -3.62 -70.95
CA ASP A 284 -17.77 -3.67 -71.77
C ASP A 284 -17.83 -4.82 -72.80
N GLY A 285 -18.38 -5.98 -72.42
CA GLY A 285 -18.63 -7.10 -73.33
C GLY A 285 -19.63 -6.76 -74.44
N SER A 286 -20.74 -6.12 -74.08
CA SER A 286 -21.79 -5.68 -75.02
C SER A 286 -21.25 -4.62 -76.00
N LEU A 287 -20.45 -3.66 -75.51
CA LEU A 287 -19.76 -2.68 -76.34
C LEU A 287 -18.82 -3.34 -77.35
N ARG A 288 -18.01 -4.33 -76.93
CA ARG A 288 -17.14 -5.11 -77.84
C ARG A 288 -17.94 -5.81 -78.93
N LEU A 289 -19.05 -6.47 -78.58
CA LEU A 289 -19.89 -7.19 -79.53
C LEU A 289 -20.55 -6.26 -80.55
N LYS A 290 -20.89 -5.02 -80.18
CA LYS A 290 -21.49 -4.03 -81.09
C LYS A 290 -20.48 -3.32 -81.99
N GLY A 291 -19.19 -3.37 -81.67
CA GLY A 291 -18.13 -2.78 -82.48
C GLY A 291 -18.06 -3.33 -83.91
N SER A 292 -18.16 -4.64 -84.08
CA SER A 292 -18.10 -5.29 -85.41
C SER A 292 -19.30 -4.92 -86.31
N PRO A 293 -20.57 -5.07 -85.86
CA PRO A 293 -21.73 -4.60 -86.64
C PRO A 293 -21.67 -3.12 -87.00
N LEU A 294 -21.23 -2.25 -86.07
CA LEU A 294 -21.09 -0.82 -86.33
C LEU A 294 -20.04 -0.55 -87.42
N GLN A 295 -18.91 -1.26 -87.39
CA GLN A 295 -17.87 -1.16 -88.41
C GLN A 295 -18.35 -1.62 -89.78
N VAL A 296 -19.13 -2.71 -89.85
CA VAL A 296 -19.75 -3.19 -91.10
C VAL A 296 -20.74 -2.15 -91.64
N ALA A 297 -21.61 -1.59 -90.80
CA ALA A 297 -22.57 -0.57 -91.22
C ALA A 297 -21.86 0.70 -91.72
N LEU A 298 -20.79 1.14 -91.06
CA LEU A 298 -19.96 2.27 -91.50
C LEU A 298 -19.27 1.96 -92.84
N ALA A 299 -18.71 0.76 -93.00
CA ALA A 299 -18.08 0.33 -94.25
C ALA A 299 -19.11 0.29 -95.40
N ARG A 300 -20.28 -0.31 -95.20
CA ARG A 300 -21.39 -0.30 -96.17
C ARG A 300 -21.80 1.12 -96.55
N GLN A 301 -21.87 2.03 -95.59
CA GLN A 301 -22.24 3.42 -95.83
C GLN A 301 -21.17 4.13 -96.66
N SER A 302 -19.90 3.91 -96.37
CA SER A 302 -18.78 4.49 -97.14
C SER A 302 -18.82 4.06 -98.61
N GLN A 303 -19.11 2.79 -98.89
CA GLN A 303 -19.22 2.27 -100.25
C GLN A 303 -20.41 2.88 -100.99
N ARG A 304 -21.56 3.01 -100.33
CA ARG A 304 -22.75 3.62 -100.92
C ARG A 304 -22.60 5.12 -101.19
N CYS A 305 -21.69 5.82 -100.49
CA CYS A 305 -21.36 7.22 -100.75
C CYS A 305 -20.51 7.43 -102.02
N LEU A 306 -19.94 6.37 -102.60
CA LEU A 306 -19.13 6.45 -103.83
C LEU A 306 -19.96 6.37 -105.13
N ARG A 307 -21.28 6.17 -105.03
CA ARG A 307 -22.16 6.05 -106.19
C ARG A 307 -22.22 7.39 -106.95
N PRO A 308 -21.96 7.42 -108.26
CA PRO A 308 -21.90 8.66 -109.02
C PRO A 308 -23.29 9.17 -109.46
N GLY A 309 -23.47 10.49 -109.49
CA GLY A 309 -24.64 11.14 -110.10
C GLY A 309 -25.98 10.69 -109.51
N ILE A 310 -26.93 10.31 -110.38
CA ILE A 310 -28.29 9.89 -110.00
C ILE A 310 -28.33 8.57 -109.23
N GLU A 311 -27.28 7.74 -109.34
CA GLU A 311 -27.16 6.47 -108.61
C GLU A 311 -26.88 6.67 -107.11
N LEU A 312 -26.55 7.90 -106.67
CA LEU A 312 -26.56 8.30 -105.25
C LEU A 312 -28.00 8.44 -104.73
N CYS A 313 -28.78 7.38 -104.93
CA CYS A 313 -30.18 7.34 -104.63
C CYS A 313 -30.39 7.09 -103.13
N ASN A 314 -31.31 7.87 -102.55
CA ASN A 314 -31.85 7.69 -101.21
C ASN A 314 -32.99 6.66 -101.25
N ASP A 315 -32.62 5.41 -101.51
CA ASP A 315 -33.55 4.28 -101.65
C ASP A 315 -33.85 3.61 -100.30
N LYS A 316 -34.68 2.56 -100.34
CA LYS A 316 -35.04 1.77 -99.15
C LYS A 316 -33.81 1.18 -98.43
N ALA A 317 -32.79 0.76 -99.18
CA ALA A 317 -31.56 0.22 -98.62
C ALA A 317 -30.73 1.30 -97.90
N GLN A 318 -30.68 2.51 -98.45
CA GLN A 318 -30.03 3.67 -97.83
C GLN A 318 -30.74 4.07 -96.53
N HIS A 319 -32.08 4.09 -96.52
CA HIS A 319 -32.86 4.33 -95.31
C HIS A 319 -32.62 3.27 -94.23
N ALA A 320 -32.61 1.99 -94.60
CA ALA A 320 -32.36 0.89 -93.67
C ALA A 320 -30.96 0.98 -93.03
N LEU A 321 -29.93 1.29 -93.83
CA LEU A 321 -28.56 1.44 -93.37
C LEU A 321 -28.39 2.65 -92.43
N GLN A 322 -29.05 3.77 -92.73
CA GLN A 322 -29.03 4.95 -91.87
C GLN A 322 -29.73 4.66 -90.53
N ALA A 323 -30.84 3.94 -90.53
CA ALA A 323 -31.53 3.52 -89.32
C ALA A 323 -30.67 2.57 -88.46
N GLU A 324 -30.00 1.59 -89.09
CA GLU A 324 -29.05 0.69 -88.44
C GLU A 324 -27.90 1.48 -87.77
N LEU A 325 -27.26 2.39 -88.50
CA LEU A 325 -26.19 3.24 -87.98
C LEU A 325 -26.63 4.10 -86.80
N ASN A 326 -27.79 4.76 -86.93
CA ASN A 326 -28.31 5.62 -85.86
C ASN A 326 -28.63 4.80 -84.60
N ASN A 327 -29.21 3.62 -84.76
CA ASN A 327 -29.54 2.73 -83.65
C ASN A 327 -28.28 2.18 -82.96
N LEU A 328 -27.28 1.70 -83.73
CA LEU A 328 -26.02 1.21 -83.19
C LEU A 328 -25.24 2.31 -82.47
N LYS A 329 -25.15 3.53 -83.04
CA LYS A 329 -24.51 4.67 -82.41
C LYS A 329 -25.21 5.08 -81.11
N SER A 330 -26.53 5.21 -81.15
CA SER A 330 -27.35 5.54 -79.97
C SER A 330 -27.17 4.51 -78.84
N THR A 331 -27.21 3.22 -79.18
CA THR A 331 -27.04 2.13 -78.20
C THR A 331 -25.63 2.12 -77.62
N THR A 332 -24.60 2.35 -78.44
CA THR A 332 -23.20 2.40 -77.98
C THR A 332 -22.99 3.56 -77.02
N LEU A 333 -23.46 4.76 -77.37
CA LEU A 333 -23.39 5.94 -76.50
C LEU A 333 -24.15 5.75 -75.19
N SER A 334 -25.32 5.13 -75.24
CA SER A 334 -26.12 4.83 -74.04
C SER A 334 -25.37 3.88 -73.09
N LEU A 335 -24.78 2.81 -73.63
CA LEU A 335 -23.98 1.86 -72.85
C LEU A 335 -22.71 2.49 -72.28
N GLU A 336 -22.02 3.34 -73.05
CA GLU A 336 -20.85 4.10 -72.57
C GLU A 336 -21.23 5.06 -71.42
N HIS A 337 -22.39 5.69 -71.48
CA HIS A 337 -22.87 6.58 -70.41
C HIS A 337 -23.29 5.81 -69.15
N GLN A 338 -23.84 4.59 -69.31
CA GLN A 338 -24.21 3.71 -68.19
C GLN A 338 -23.01 3.02 -67.54
N LEU A 339 -21.81 3.18 -68.10
CA LEU A 339 -20.58 2.57 -67.59
C LEU A 339 -20.24 3.12 -66.19
N ALA A 340 -20.64 2.38 -65.15
CA ALA A 340 -20.61 2.81 -63.76
C ALA A 340 -19.20 2.81 -63.09
N LYS A 341 -18.13 3.12 -63.84
CA LYS A 341 -16.73 3.11 -63.35
C LYS A 341 -16.50 4.05 -62.17
N GLU A 342 -17.15 5.22 -62.17
CA GLU A 342 -17.03 6.19 -61.08
C GLU A 342 -17.72 5.70 -59.80
N SER A 343 -18.91 5.12 -59.91
CA SER A 343 -19.61 4.50 -58.78
C SER A 343 -18.78 3.36 -58.18
N ARG A 344 -18.12 2.56 -59.02
CA ARG A 344 -17.21 1.49 -58.57
C ARG A 344 -15.99 2.00 -57.81
N ARG A 345 -15.42 3.14 -58.22
CA ARG A 345 -14.31 3.81 -57.52
C ARG A 345 -14.75 4.35 -56.16
N LYS A 346 -15.96 4.92 -56.07
CA LYS A 346 -16.52 5.38 -54.78
C LYS A 346 -16.67 4.23 -53.79
N LEU A 347 -17.19 3.07 -54.23
CA LEU A 347 -17.29 1.88 -53.38
C LEU A 347 -15.93 1.41 -52.86
N ASP A 348 -14.88 1.49 -53.68
CA ASP A 348 -13.52 1.11 -53.26
C ASP A 348 -12.99 2.05 -52.16
N GLY A 349 -13.20 3.36 -52.32
CA GLY A 349 -12.85 4.35 -51.30
C GLY A 349 -13.61 4.16 -49.98
N GLU A 350 -14.90 3.80 -50.05
CA GLU A 350 -15.70 3.46 -48.86
C GLU A 350 -15.21 2.18 -48.18
N ARG A 351 -14.92 1.12 -48.97
CA ARG A 351 -14.34 -0.13 -48.47
C ARG A 351 -13.03 0.15 -47.73
N TYR A 352 -12.13 0.93 -48.32
CA TYR A 352 -10.85 1.28 -47.69
C TYR A 352 -11.03 2.00 -46.35
N LYS A 353 -11.98 2.94 -46.27
CA LYS A 353 -12.31 3.63 -45.01
C LYS A 353 -12.82 2.67 -43.93
N ILE A 354 -13.67 1.71 -44.28
CA ILE A 354 -14.19 0.71 -43.34
C ILE A 354 -13.07 -0.24 -42.90
N GLN A 355 -12.23 -0.69 -43.84
CA GLN A 355 -11.07 -1.52 -43.56
C GLN A 355 -10.12 -0.84 -42.55
N ARG A 356 -9.84 0.45 -42.74
CA ARG A 356 -8.98 1.20 -41.82
C ARG A 356 -9.58 1.31 -40.42
N LYS A 357 -10.90 1.50 -40.31
CA LYS A 357 -11.60 1.49 -39.01
C LYS A 357 -11.52 0.12 -38.34
N LEU A 358 -11.62 -0.97 -39.12
CA LEU A 358 -11.52 -2.34 -38.62
C LEU A 358 -10.12 -2.63 -38.06
N GLU A 359 -9.05 -2.18 -38.74
CA GLU A 359 -7.67 -2.30 -38.25
C GLU A 359 -7.48 -1.57 -36.91
N ILE A 360 -7.98 -0.34 -36.80
CA ILE A 360 -7.96 0.46 -35.56
C ILE A 360 -8.71 -0.27 -34.45
N CYS A 361 -9.89 -0.82 -34.74
CA CYS A 361 -10.68 -1.60 -33.80
C CYS A 361 -9.90 -2.82 -33.30
N GLN A 362 -9.30 -3.60 -34.20
CA GLN A 362 -8.55 -4.81 -33.86
C GLN A 362 -7.33 -4.50 -32.98
N GLN A 363 -6.60 -3.42 -33.28
CA GLN A 363 -5.49 -2.95 -32.45
C GLN A 363 -5.97 -2.58 -31.04
N ASN A 364 -7.05 -1.81 -30.93
CA ASN A 364 -7.57 -1.37 -29.64
C ASN A 364 -8.10 -2.54 -28.78
N VAL A 365 -8.75 -3.54 -29.41
CA VAL A 365 -9.12 -4.79 -28.72
C VAL A 365 -7.88 -5.50 -28.18
N ALA A 366 -6.84 -5.64 -29.00
CA ALA A 366 -5.62 -6.34 -28.60
C ALA A 366 -4.95 -5.68 -27.40
N VAL A 367 -4.88 -4.34 -27.38
CA VAL A 367 -4.33 -3.56 -26.25
C VAL A 367 -5.11 -3.81 -24.96
N ASP A 368 -6.44 -3.68 -24.98
CA ASP A 368 -7.27 -3.88 -23.78
C ASP A 368 -7.20 -5.35 -23.29
N TYR A 369 -7.11 -6.32 -24.21
CA TYR A 369 -7.00 -7.75 -23.92
C TYR A 369 -5.65 -8.13 -23.30
N GLU A 370 -4.55 -7.56 -23.82
CA GLU A 370 -3.20 -7.73 -23.27
C GLU A 370 -3.16 -7.29 -21.81
N ILE A 371 -3.71 -6.11 -21.50
CA ILE A 371 -3.78 -5.59 -20.14
C ILE A 371 -4.54 -6.55 -19.22
N LEU A 372 -5.75 -6.94 -19.62
CA LEU A 372 -6.62 -7.77 -18.79
C LEU A 372 -6.00 -9.15 -18.51
N ARG A 373 -5.34 -9.76 -19.50
CA ARG A 373 -4.78 -11.12 -19.33
C ARG A 373 -3.38 -11.15 -18.71
N GLN A 374 -2.50 -10.22 -19.07
CA GLN A 374 -1.08 -10.31 -18.71
C GLN A 374 -0.75 -9.48 -17.49
N ILE A 375 -1.34 -8.29 -17.36
CA ILE A 375 -0.99 -7.33 -16.29
C ILE A 375 -1.96 -7.44 -15.12
N ARG A 376 -3.27 -7.45 -15.36
CA ARG A 376 -4.26 -7.52 -14.28
C ARG A 376 -4.23 -8.85 -13.53
N ALA A 377 -3.83 -9.93 -14.20
CA ALA A 377 -3.63 -11.24 -13.58
C ALA A 377 -2.57 -11.24 -12.47
N THR A 378 -1.62 -10.30 -12.50
CA THR A 378 -0.57 -10.17 -11.46
C THR A 378 -0.95 -9.18 -10.35
N TYR A 379 -2.15 -8.57 -10.40
CA TYR A 379 -2.55 -7.62 -9.38
C TYR A 379 -2.70 -8.31 -8.00
N PRO A 380 -2.12 -7.78 -6.91
CA PRO A 380 -2.06 -8.49 -5.61
C PRO A 380 -3.42 -8.73 -4.97
N GLN A 381 -3.69 -9.93 -4.45
CA GLN A 381 -4.94 -10.31 -3.75
C GLN A 381 -5.19 -9.52 -2.47
N GLU A 382 -6.45 -9.41 -2.06
CA GLU A 382 -6.84 -8.69 -0.82
C GLU A 382 -6.07 -9.20 0.40
N ILE A 383 -5.89 -10.53 0.48
CA ILE A 383 -5.12 -11.16 1.55
C ILE A 383 -3.65 -10.71 1.55
N GLN A 384 -3.04 -10.58 0.37
CA GLN A 384 -1.67 -10.10 0.22
C GLN A 384 -1.58 -8.61 0.59
N LEU A 385 -2.52 -7.79 0.13
CA LEU A 385 -2.57 -6.35 0.41
C LEU A 385 -2.79 -6.02 1.90
N SER A 386 -3.48 -6.89 2.63
CA SER A 386 -3.65 -6.79 4.08
C SER A 386 -2.46 -7.33 4.88
N GLY A 387 -1.38 -7.76 4.21
CA GLY A 387 -0.13 -8.19 4.84
C GLY A 387 -0.15 -9.65 5.32
N PHE A 388 -1.10 -10.44 4.86
CA PHE A 388 -1.16 -11.88 5.10
C PHE A 388 -0.68 -12.62 3.84
N LEU A 389 0.39 -13.39 3.97
CA LEU A 389 0.77 -14.32 2.90
C LEU A 389 -0.19 -15.52 2.90
N VAL A 390 -0.35 -16.16 1.75
CA VAL A 390 -1.04 -17.46 1.64
C VAL A 390 -0.25 -18.45 2.52
N GLY A 391 -0.78 -18.74 3.72
CA GLY A 391 -0.13 -19.57 4.75
C GLY A 391 -0.04 -18.92 6.14
N GLU A 392 -0.15 -17.59 6.24
CA GLU A 392 -0.12 -16.85 7.51
C GLU A 392 -1.51 -16.33 7.92
N LEU A 393 -2.57 -17.07 7.60
CA LEU A 393 -3.93 -16.68 8.00
C LEU A 393 -4.00 -16.45 9.52
N PRO A 394 -4.64 -15.36 9.97
CA PRO A 394 -4.77 -15.10 11.40
C PRO A 394 -5.51 -16.27 12.05
N LYS A 395 -4.92 -16.85 13.10
CA LYS A 395 -5.66 -17.72 14.01
C LYS A 395 -6.88 -16.93 14.47
N ALA A 396 -8.07 -17.53 14.34
CA ALA A 396 -9.32 -16.92 14.71
C ALA A 396 -9.18 -16.29 16.10
N ILE A 397 -9.45 -14.99 16.20
CA ILE A 397 -9.54 -14.30 17.48
C ILE A 397 -10.79 -14.89 18.14
N VAL A 398 -10.59 -15.84 19.05
CA VAL A 398 -11.65 -16.32 19.93
C VAL A 398 -12.07 -15.12 20.78
N LYS A 399 -13.36 -14.79 20.68
CA LYS A 399 -14.00 -13.64 21.34
C LYS A 399 -13.80 -13.63 22.84
#